data_AF-A0A4Y4KE16-F1
#
_entry.id   AF-A0A4Y4KE16-F1
#
_cell.length_a   1.000
_cell.length_b   1.000
_cell.length_c   1.000
_cell.angle_alpha   90.00
_cell.angle_beta   90.00
_cell.angle_gamma   90.00
#
_symmetry.space_group_name_H-M   'P 1'
#
loop_
_entity.id
_entity.type
_entity.pdbx_description
1 polymer ?
#
loop_
_entity_poly.entity_id
_entity_poly.type
_entity_poly.pdbx_seq_one_letter_code
_entity_poly.pdbx_strand_id
1 'polypeptide(L)' 'MHDSLGLQPLVRGIPPIRSRRGPRRWRPAKLHADKGYDYDHLRRWLRKRRIRHRIARKGIESSTRLGRHRWVVERTVS' A
#
# COMPACT_ATOMS: atom_id res chain seq x y z
N MET A 1 12.90 14.11 7.87
CA MET A 1 12.56 12.78 8.40
C MET A 1 11.76 12.03 7.36
N HIS A 2 12.15 10.79 7.06
CA HIS A 2 11.73 10.04 5.88
C HIS A 2 10.42 9.27 6.13
N ASP A 3 9.30 9.75 5.58
CA ASP A 3 7.96 9.13 5.60
C ASP A 3 7.91 7.70 5.02
N SER A 4 9.00 7.28 4.36
CA SER A 4 9.25 5.91 3.92
C SER A 4 9.32 4.87 5.04
N LEU A 5 9.56 5.31 6.28
CA LEU A 5 9.62 4.46 7.46
C LEU A 5 8.26 3.90 7.86
N GLY A 6 7.14 4.53 7.50
CA GLY A 6 5.80 4.03 7.85
C GLY A 6 5.34 2.88 6.95
N LEU A 7 5.37 3.05 5.63
CA LEU A 7 4.75 2.10 4.71
C LEU A 7 5.38 0.70 4.74
N GLN A 8 6.70 0.61 4.85
CA GLN A 8 7.39 -0.68 4.80
C GLN A 8 7.06 -1.61 5.98
N PRO A 9 7.16 -1.18 7.25
CA PRO A 9 6.73 -1.99 8.38
C PRO A 9 5.22 -2.26 8.33
N LEU A 10 4.40 -1.31 7.90
CA LEU A 10 2.95 -1.53 7.72
C LEU A 10 2.67 -2.70 6.79
N VAL A 11 3.29 -2.73 5.61
CA VAL A 11 3.10 -3.81 4.64
C VAL A 11 3.69 -5.14 5.12
N ARG A 12 4.74 -5.12 5.95
CA ARG A 12 5.31 -6.33 6.56
C ARG A 12 4.45 -6.88 7.70
N GLY A 13 3.75 -6.01 8.42
CA GLY A 13 2.87 -6.36 9.54
C GLY A 13 1.48 -6.84 9.12
N ILE A 14 1.18 -6.89 7.82
CA ILE A 14 -0.12 -7.39 7.35
C ILE A 14 -0.28 -8.86 7.76
N PRO A 15 -1.32 -9.22 8.54
CA PRO A 15 -1.55 -10.60 8.95
C PRO A 15 -1.88 -11.48 7.73
N PRO A 16 -1.79 -12.82 7.87
CA PRO A 16 -2.11 -13.74 6.79
C PRO A 16 -3.49 -13.45 6.17
N ILE A 17 -3.48 -12.97 4.93
CA ILE A 17 -4.68 -12.69 4.15
C ILE A 17 -5.28 -14.02 3.69
N ARG A 18 -6.55 -14.24 4.03
CA ARG A 18 -7.30 -15.42 3.59
C ARG A 18 -7.39 -15.43 2.06
N SER A 19 -6.84 -16.47 1.47
CA SER A 19 -6.98 -16.80 0.06
C SER A 19 -8.29 -17.55 -0.16
N ARG A 20 -9.02 -17.21 -1.23
CA ARG A 20 -10.21 -17.97 -1.66
C ARG A 20 -9.86 -19.40 -2.10
N ARG A 21 -8.66 -19.61 -2.62
CA ARG A 21 -8.08 -20.91 -3.01
C ARG A 21 -6.58 -20.92 -2.69
N GLY A 22 -6.09 -22.01 -2.08
CA GLY A 22 -4.67 -22.21 -1.72
C GLY A 22 -4.25 -21.61 -0.36
N PRO A 23 -2.96 -21.69 0.01
CA PRO A 23 -2.44 -21.23 1.30
C PRO A 23 -2.64 -19.73 1.55
N ARG A 24 -2.78 -19.35 2.82
CA ARG A 24 -2.91 -17.94 3.23
C ARG A 24 -1.70 -17.14 2.74
N ARG A 25 -1.96 -15.93 2.23
CA ARG A 25 -0.91 -15.05 1.69
C ARG A 25 -0.54 -14.01 2.72
N TRP A 26 0.75 -13.82 2.95
CA TRP A 26 1.25 -12.80 3.85
C TRP A 26 1.39 -11.42 3.18
N ARG A 27 0.93 -11.27 1.93
CA ARG A 27 1.08 -10.04 1.13
C ARG A 27 -0.14 -9.78 0.25
N PRO A 28 -0.59 -8.52 0.16
CA PRO A 28 -1.71 -8.15 -0.71
C PRO A 28 -1.29 -8.17 -2.19
N ALA A 29 -2.21 -8.54 -3.07
CA ALA A 29 -2.00 -8.47 -4.52
C ALA A 29 -2.00 -7.01 -5.02
N LYS A 30 -2.74 -6.13 -4.35
CA LYS A 30 -2.86 -4.71 -4.68
C LYS A 30 -2.83 -3.86 -3.41
N LEU A 31 -1.94 -2.87 -3.38
CA LEU A 31 -1.79 -1.87 -2.33
C LEU A 31 -2.28 -0.52 -2.81
N HIS A 32 -2.85 0.19 -1.86
CA HIS A 32 -3.61 1.37 -2.06
C HIS A 32 -3.18 2.39 -1.00
N ALA A 33 -2.21 3.26 -1.33
CA ALA A 33 -1.65 4.25 -0.40
C ALA A 33 -2.00 5.69 -0.78
N ASP A 34 -2.00 6.57 0.21
CA ASP A 34 -2.24 8.01 0.05
C ASP A 34 -1.13 8.71 -0.76
N LYS A 35 -1.42 9.93 -1.23
CA LYS A 35 -0.47 10.85 -1.88
C LYS A 35 0.78 11.13 -1.04
N GLY A 36 0.68 11.08 0.29
CA GLY A 36 1.81 11.20 1.22
C GLY A 36 2.91 10.16 0.97
N TYR A 37 2.57 9.01 0.38
CA TYR A 37 3.50 7.92 0.07
C TYR A 37 4.04 7.95 -1.37
N ASP A 38 3.90 9.07 -2.10
CA ASP A 38 4.40 9.20 -3.47
C ASP A 38 5.93 9.34 -3.53
N TYR A 39 6.62 8.26 -3.21
CA TYR A 39 8.07 8.15 -3.31
C TYR A 39 8.48 7.03 -4.26
N ASP A 40 9.43 7.32 -5.15
CA ASP A 40 9.90 6.35 -6.15
C ASP A 40 10.53 5.10 -5.53
N HIS A 41 11.20 5.24 -4.39
CA HIS A 41 11.79 4.10 -3.70
C HIS A 41 10.70 3.16 -3.12
N LEU A 42 9.55 3.69 -2.67
CA LEU A 42 8.41 2.87 -2.23
C LEU A 42 7.74 2.19 -3.43
N ARG A 43 7.57 2.89 -4.55
CA ARG A 43 7.07 2.30 -5.80
C ARG A 43 7.94 1.13 -6.26
N ARG A 44 9.27 1.29 -6.24
CA ARG A 44 10.24 0.23 -6.56
C ARG A 44 10.16 -0.94 -5.56
N TRP A 45 10.09 -0.64 -4.27
CA TRP A 45 10.00 -1.64 -3.20
C TRP A 45 8.75 -2.52 -3.30
N LEU A 46 7.60 -1.94 -3.68
CA LEU A 46 6.34 -2.66 -3.91
C LEU A 46 6.39 -3.52 -5.16
N ARG A 47 6.95 -2.99 -6.27
CA ARG A 47 7.16 -3.77 -7.51
C ARG A 47 8.06 -4.98 -7.28
N LYS A 48 9.17 -4.83 -6.53
CA LYS A 48 10.06 -5.95 -6.18
C LYS A 48 9.34 -7.08 -5.43
N ARG A 49 8.27 -6.74 -4.70
CA ARG A 49 7.43 -7.70 -3.96
C ARG A 49 6.24 -8.23 -4.75
N ARG A 50 6.12 -7.87 -6.02
CA ARG A 50 4.97 -8.16 -6.91
C ARG A 50 3.64 -7.63 -6.35
N ILE A 51 3.69 -6.55 -5.58
CA ILE A 51 2.51 -5.87 -5.05
C ILE A 51 2.13 -4.77 -6.05
N ARG A 52 0.97 -4.90 -6.69
CA ARG A 52 0.45 -3.83 -7.56
C ARG A 52 0.15 -2.63 -6.68
N HIS A 53 0.56 -1.43 -7.05
CA HIS A 53 0.35 -0.25 -6.20
C HIS A 53 -0.41 0.83 -6.98
N ARG A 54 -1.34 1.50 -6.30
CA ARG A 54 -1.96 2.74 -6.78
C ARG A 54 -1.74 3.78 -5.71
N ILE A 55 -0.73 4.62 -5.93
CA ILE A 55 -0.35 5.74 -5.07
C ILE A 55 -0.63 7.00 -5.89
N ALA A 56 -1.40 7.91 -5.31
CA ALA A 56 -1.72 9.17 -5.98
C ALA A 56 -0.44 10.01 -6.12
N ARG A 57 -0.23 10.63 -7.29
CA ARG A 57 0.94 11.45 -7.55
C ARG A 57 0.83 12.81 -6.88
N LYS A 58 1.81 13.18 -6.05
CA LYS A 58 1.90 14.49 -5.40
C LYS A 58 1.97 15.58 -6.48
N GLY A 59 1.22 16.67 -6.30
CA GLY A 59 1.16 17.78 -7.27
C GLY A 59 0.39 17.53 -8.58
N ILE A 60 0.03 16.28 -8.92
CA ILE A 60 -0.63 15.95 -10.20
C ILE A 60 -2.07 15.48 -10.01
N GLU A 61 -2.31 14.51 -9.13
CA GLU A 61 -3.65 13.94 -8.95
C GLU A 61 -4.43 14.70 -7.85
N SER A 62 -5.72 14.98 -8.09
CA SER A 62 -6.59 15.62 -7.09
C SER A 62 -6.89 14.66 -5.92
N SER A 63 -6.91 15.17 -4.70
CA SER A 63 -7.22 14.36 -3.50
C SER A 63 -8.68 13.87 -3.47
N THR A 64 -9.55 14.44 -4.29
CA THR A 64 -10.99 14.15 -4.35
C THR A 64 -11.34 12.76 -4.92
N ARG A 65 -10.47 12.14 -5.73
CA ARG A 65 -10.75 10.84 -6.37
C ARG A 65 -10.34 9.62 -5.53
N LEU A 66 -9.76 9.81 -4.35
CA LEU A 66 -9.25 8.73 -3.50
C LEU A 66 -10.34 8.05 -2.64
N GLY A 67 -11.50 8.68 -2.46
CA GLY A 67 -12.46 8.31 -1.41
C GLY A 67 -13.50 7.22 -1.71
N ARG A 68 -13.63 6.72 -2.95
CA ARG A 68 -14.81 5.88 -3.30
C ARG A 68 -14.66 4.37 -3.06
N HIS A 69 -13.46 3.80 -2.99
CA HIS A 69 -13.29 2.33 -2.96
C HIS A 69 -11.98 1.85 -2.30
N ARG A 70 -11.63 2.22 -1.06
CA ARG A 70 -10.32 1.78 -0.52
C ARG A 70 -10.17 1.46 0.97
N TRP A 71 -9.61 0.27 1.19
CA TRP A 71 -8.88 -0.12 2.39
C TRP A 71 -7.54 0.64 2.43
N VAL A 72 -7.39 1.48 3.45
CA VAL A 72 -6.20 2.29 3.71
C VAL A 72 -5.17 1.41 4.44
N VAL A 73 -3.89 1.49 4.05
CA VAL A 73 -2.77 0.76 4.67
C VAL A 73 -2.69 1.00 6.19
N GLU A 74 -3.22 2.13 6.64
CA GLU A 74 -3.27 2.57 8.03
C GLU A 74 -4.27 1.77 8.89
N ARG A 75 -5.22 1.04 8.30
CA ARG A 75 -6.22 0.27 9.07
C ARG A 75 -5.76 -1.13 9.50
N THR A 76 -4.52 -1.51 9.21
CA THR A 76 -3.92 -2.79 9.66
C THR A 76 -3.04 -2.65 10.90
N VAL A 77 -2.99 -1.46 11.51
CA VAL A 77 -2.37 -1.22 12.83
C VAL A 77 -3.46 -0.83 13.82
N SER A 78 -4.16 -1.82 14.33
CA SER A 78 -4.90 -1.75 15.59
C SER A 78 -4.72 -3.09 16.29
#